data_AF-A0A952QN88-F1
#
_entry.id   AF-A0A952QN88-F1
#
_cell.length_a   1.000
_cell.length_b   1.000
_cell.length_c   1.000
_cell.angle_alpha   90.00
_cell.angle_beta   90.00
_cell.angle_gamma   90.00
#
_symmetry.space_group_name_H-M   'P 1'
#
loop_
_entity.id
_entity.type
_entity.pdbx_description
1 polymer ?
#
loop_
_entity_poly.entity_id
_entity_poly.type
_entity_poly.pdbx_seq_one_letter_code
_entity_poly.pdbx_strand_id
1 'polypeptide(L)'
;AIADQVRMNQPAVMACSVLKARYRTVVEEGFGHALRLVYLKGTADVFRERLAGRRNHFMRPELLDSQLAILEEPADALVVDAALPPDEIILRIRQGLAV
;
A
#
# COMPACT_ATOMS: atom_id res chain seq x y z
N ALA A 1 -1.36 14.99 -12.82
CA ALA A 1 -0.71 13.79 -12.25
C ALA A 1 -0.52 13.96 -10.74
N ILE A 2 -0.24 12.90 -9.97
CA ILE A 2 0.05 12.98 -8.53
C ILE A 2 1.15 14.02 -8.25
N ALA A 3 2.16 14.09 -9.10
CA ALA A 3 3.22 15.09 -9.05
C ALA A 3 2.71 16.54 -9.14
N ASP A 4 1.62 16.81 -9.86
CA ASP A 4 1.02 18.14 -9.93
C ASP A 4 0.24 18.47 -8.65
N GLN A 5 -0.50 17.51 -8.10
CA GLN A 5 -1.21 17.69 -6.83
C GLN A 5 -0.24 18.00 -5.69
N VAL A 6 0.85 17.23 -5.60
CA VAL A 6 1.93 17.48 -4.63
C VAL A 6 2.54 18.88 -4.82
N ARG A 7 2.83 19.28 -6.06
CA ARG A 7 3.38 20.62 -6.36
C ARG A 7 2.43 21.75 -5.99
N MET A 8 1.13 21.52 -6.11
CA MET A 8 0.06 22.45 -5.72
C MET A 8 -0.31 22.34 -4.23
N ASN A 9 0.46 21.60 -3.44
CA ASN A 9 0.22 21.35 -2.02
C ASN A 9 -1.19 20.80 -1.72
N GLN A 10 -1.71 19.97 -2.63
CA GLN A 10 -2.98 19.28 -2.51
C GLN A 10 -2.77 17.83 -2.05
N PRO A 11 -3.68 17.26 -1.24
CA PRO A 11 -3.63 15.85 -0.86
C PRO A 11 -3.65 14.94 -2.09
N ALA A 12 -2.82 13.90 -2.08
CA ALA A 12 -2.78 12.89 -3.12
C ALA A 12 -2.60 11.50 -2.52
N VAL A 13 -3.14 10.48 -3.20
CA VAL A 13 -3.00 9.06 -2.81
C VAL A 13 -2.34 8.30 -3.95
N MET A 14 -1.32 7.50 -3.63
CA MET A 14 -0.59 6.68 -4.58
C MET A 14 -0.52 5.24 -4.10
N ALA A 15 -0.79 4.28 -4.99
CA ALA A 15 -0.46 2.88 -4.73
C ALA A 15 1.00 2.63 -5.10
N CYS A 16 1.81 2.18 -4.14
CA CYS A 16 3.20 1.82 -4.36
C CYS A 16 3.56 0.62 -3.48
N SER A 17 4.37 -0.31 -4.00
CA SER A 17 4.72 -1.52 -3.26
C SER A 17 5.75 -1.28 -2.16
N VAL A 18 6.76 -0.43 -2.40
CA VAL A 18 7.81 0.01 -1.43
C VAL A 18 8.20 -1.08 -0.41
N LEU A 19 8.49 -2.28 -0.94
CA LEU A 19 8.55 -3.51 -0.14
C LEU A 19 9.74 -3.57 0.82
N LYS A 20 10.85 -2.92 0.47
CA LYS A 20 12.07 -2.87 1.29
C LYS A 20 12.17 -1.56 2.06
N ALA A 21 12.76 -1.58 3.25
CA ALA A 21 13.04 -0.41 4.07
C ALA A 21 13.83 0.64 3.28
N ARG A 22 14.87 0.24 2.53
CA ARG A 22 15.63 1.19 1.70
C ARG A 22 14.77 1.94 0.67
N TYR A 23 13.71 1.31 0.15
CA TYR A 23 12.81 1.95 -0.81
C TYR A 23 11.89 2.95 -0.12
N ARG A 24 11.47 2.65 1.11
CA ARG A 24 10.68 3.57 1.93
C ARG A 24 11.49 4.80 2.31
N THR A 25 12.76 4.65 2.69
CA THR A 25 13.65 5.78 2.99
C THR A 25 13.72 6.77 1.83
N VAL A 26 13.85 6.31 0.58
CA VAL A 26 13.88 7.20 -0.59
C VAL A 26 12.58 7.98 -0.76
N VAL A 27 11.43 7.36 -0.47
CA VAL A 27 10.13 8.04 -0.53
C VAL A 27 10.00 9.03 0.65
N GLU A 28 10.38 8.63 1.85
CA GLU A 28 10.36 9.48 3.04
C GLU A 28 11.24 10.72 2.88
N GLU A 29 12.44 10.59 2.31
CA GLU A 29 13.33 11.72 2.01
C GLU A 29 12.70 12.73 1.04
N GLY A 30 11.87 12.27 0.10
CA GLY A 30 11.21 13.14 -0.89
C GLY A 30 9.99 13.90 -0.36
N PHE A 31 9.32 13.40 0.68
CA PHE A 31 8.04 13.93 1.18
C PHE A 31 8.05 14.37 2.66
N GLY A 32 9.05 13.94 3.44
CA GLY A 32 9.18 14.25 4.86
C GLY A 32 7.91 13.93 5.67
N HIS A 33 7.57 14.84 6.60
CA HIS A 33 6.41 14.69 7.50
C HIS A 33 5.04 14.74 6.81
N ALA A 34 4.98 15.09 5.52
CA ALA A 34 3.73 15.07 4.76
C ALA A 34 3.34 13.65 4.30
N LEU A 35 4.26 12.69 4.36
CA LEU A 35 4.00 11.31 3.97
C LEU A 35 3.25 10.56 5.07
N ARG A 36 2.15 9.91 4.69
CA ARG A 36 1.44 8.94 5.53
C ARG A 36 1.46 7.60 4.82
N LEU A 37 2.12 6.61 5.41
CA LEU A 37 2.20 5.26 4.85
C LEU A 37 1.02 4.42 5.34
N VAL A 38 0.30 3.79 4.40
CA VAL A 38 -0.75 2.80 4.69
C VAL A 38 -0.23 1.44 4.24
N TYR A 39 -0.14 0.49 5.17
CA TYR A 39 0.30 -0.87 4.89
C TYR A 39 -0.89 -1.83 4.94
N LEU A 40 -1.26 -2.37 3.77
CA LEU A 40 -2.28 -3.40 3.66
C LEU A 40 -1.65 -4.77 3.98
N LYS A 41 -1.78 -5.20 5.24
CA LYS A 41 -1.20 -6.44 5.75
C LYS A 41 -2.13 -7.62 5.48
N GLY A 42 -1.60 -8.69 4.90
CA GLY A 42 -2.36 -9.91 4.62
C GLY A 42 -1.43 -11.10 4.46
N THR A 43 -2.00 -12.30 4.49
CA THR A 43 -1.28 -13.54 4.22
C THR A 43 -1.19 -13.82 2.73
N ALA A 44 -0.28 -14.72 2.33
CA ALA A 44 -0.19 -15.19 0.95
C ALA A 44 -1.52 -15.72 0.44
N ASP A 45 -2.25 -16.47 1.27
CA ASP A 45 -3.52 -17.09 0.89
C ASP A 45 -4.62 -16.05 0.63
N VAL A 46 -4.72 -15.02 1.47
CA VAL A 46 -5.64 -13.89 1.25
C VAL A 46 -5.36 -13.21 -0.08
N PHE A 47 -4.09 -12.96 -0.41
CA PHE A 47 -3.73 -12.33 -1.67
C PHE A 47 -3.96 -13.25 -2.88
N ARG A 48 -3.67 -14.54 -2.78
CA ARG A 48 -3.94 -15.53 -3.84
C ARG A 48 -5.43 -15.62 -4.15
N GLU A 49 -6.26 -15.73 -3.12
CA GLU A 49 -7.72 -15.78 -3.27
C GLU A 49 -8.25 -14.53 -3.97
N ARG A 50 -7.81 -13.35 -3.53
CA ARG A 50 -8.20 -12.07 -4.14
C ARG A 50 -7.73 -11.92 -5.58
N LEU A 51 -6.53 -12.40 -5.91
CA LEU A 51 -6.02 -12.37 -7.28
C LEU A 51 -6.80 -13.33 -8.18
N ALA A 52 -7.11 -14.54 -7.71
CA ALA A 52 -7.89 -15.53 -8.45
C ALA A 52 -9.33 -15.05 -8.75
N GLY A 53 -9.93 -14.28 -7.85
CA GLY A 53 -11.27 -13.71 -8.03
C GLY A 53 -11.34 -12.54 -9.04
N ARG A 54 -10.22 -11.99 -9.48
CA ARG A 54 -10.19 -10.84 -10.40
C ARG A 54 -10.15 -11.29 -11.87
N ARG A 55 -11.11 -10.84 -12.67
CA ARG A 55 -11.09 -10.99 -14.14
C ARG A 55 -10.22 -9.90 -14.77
N ASN A 56 -9.45 -10.22 -15.82
CA ASN A 56 -8.56 -9.30 -16.58
C ASN A 56 -7.32 -8.71 -15.87
N HIS A 57 -6.61 -9.47 -15.00
CA HIS A 57 -5.39 -8.94 -14.37
C HIS A 57 -4.06 -9.48 -14.94
N PHE A 58 -3.12 -8.54 -15.11
CA PHE A 58 -1.75 -8.66 -15.66
C PHE A 58 -0.72 -9.25 -14.67
N MET A 59 -1.16 -9.71 -13.48
CA MET A 59 -0.25 -10.14 -12.42
C MET A 59 -0.08 -11.66 -12.46
N ARG A 60 1.09 -12.13 -12.87
CA ARG A 60 1.41 -13.55 -12.86
C ARG A 60 1.56 -14.01 -11.39
N PRO A 61 1.03 -15.19 -10.99
CA PRO A 61 1.09 -15.68 -9.61
C PRO A 61 2.49 -15.64 -8.99
N GLU A 62 3.53 -15.82 -9.82
CA GLU A 62 4.93 -15.84 -9.41
C GLU A 62 5.42 -14.47 -8.89
N LEU A 63 4.74 -13.39 -9.23
CA LEU A 63 5.07 -12.06 -8.73
C LEU A 63 4.65 -11.89 -7.26
N LEU A 64 3.60 -12.58 -6.79
CA LEU A 64 3.18 -12.50 -5.39
C LEU A 64 4.24 -13.11 -4.47
N ASP A 65 4.71 -14.31 -4.79
CA ASP A 65 5.68 -15.01 -3.95
C ASP A 65 7.01 -14.23 -3.90
N SER A 66 7.47 -13.67 -5.02
CA SER A 66 8.68 -12.83 -5.03
C SER A 66 8.52 -11.52 -4.26
N GLN A 67 7.33 -10.91 -4.26
CA GLN A 67 7.05 -9.72 -3.47
C GLN A 67 7.04 -10.01 -1.97
N LEU A 68 6.37 -11.08 -1.55
CA LEU A 68 6.33 -11.51 -0.15
C LEU A 68 7.72 -11.88 0.38
N ALA A 69 8.56 -12.51 -0.45
CA ALA A 69 9.92 -12.89 -0.09
C ALA A 69 10.84 -11.68 0.19
N ILE A 70 10.57 -10.53 -0.42
CA ILE A 70 11.38 -9.30 -0.23
C ILE A 70 10.70 -8.27 0.68
N LEU A 71 9.52 -8.57 1.19
CA LEU A 71 8.75 -7.67 2.04
C LEU A 71 9.43 -7.55 3.40
N GLU A 72 9.85 -6.33 3.72
CA GLU A 72 10.25 -5.93 5.06
C GLU A 72 9.07 -5.11 5.62
N GLU A 73 8.40 -5.57 6.67
CA GLU A 73 7.24 -4.85 7.22
C GLU A 73 7.64 -3.44 7.71
N PRO A 74 6.86 -2.39 7.38
CA PRO A 74 7.14 -1.04 7.86
C PRO A 74 6.82 -0.91 9.36
N ALA A 75 7.69 -0.21 10.10
CA ALA A 75 7.48 0.08 11.51
C ALA A 75 6.55 1.28 11.75
N ASP A 76 6.64 2.31 10.91
CA ASP A 76 5.82 3.53 10.99
C ASP A 76 4.83 3.58 9.83
N ALA A 77 3.70 2.88 10.00
CA ALA A 77 2.62 2.85 9.02
C ALA A 77 1.26 2.64 9.70
N LEU A 78 0.21 3.16 9.08
CA LEU A 78 -1.15 2.72 9.38
C LEU A 78 -1.35 1.33 8.80
N VAL A 79 -1.33 0.31 9.66
CA VAL A 79 -1.54 -1.08 9.26
C VAL A 79 -3.05 -1.36 9.18
N VAL A 80 -3.50 -1.85 8.02
CA VAL A 80 -4.89 -2.24 7.77
C VAL A 80 -4.94 -3.66 7.26
N ASP A 81 -5.85 -4.47 7.79
CA ASP A 81 -6.02 -5.86 7.37
C ASP A 81 -6.56 -5.93 5.94
N ALA A 82 -5.77 -6.54 5.06
CA ALA A 82 -6.07 -6.73 3.67
C ALA A 82 -7.11 -7.83 3.43
N ALA A 83 -7.53 -8.61 4.44
CA ALA A 83 -8.62 -9.57 4.32
C ALA A 83 -10.00 -8.89 4.30
N LEU A 84 -10.13 -7.72 4.92
CA LEU A 84 -11.40 -6.99 5.07
C LEU A 84 -12.00 -6.57 3.73
N PRO A 85 -13.34 -6.51 3.58
CA PRO A 85 -13.98 -5.97 2.39
C PRO A 85 -13.46 -4.57 2.04
N PRO A 86 -13.41 -4.17 0.74
CA PRO A 86 -12.87 -2.88 0.33
C PRO A 86 -13.48 -1.68 1.07
N ASP A 87 -14.78 -1.69 1.30
CA ASP A 87 -15.46 -0.60 2.02
C ASP A 87 -15.01 -0.48 3.48
N GLU A 88 -14.73 -1.61 4.13
CA GLU A 88 -14.20 -1.61 5.49
C GLU A 88 -12.73 -1.17 5.51
N ILE A 89 -11.91 -1.59 4.54
CA ILE A 89 -10.54 -1.09 4.38
C ILE A 89 -10.55 0.43 4.25
N ILE A 90 -11.42 0.98 3.39
CA ILE A 90 -11.54 2.42 3.18
C ILE A 90 -11.94 3.12 4.48
N LEU A 91 -12.93 2.57 5.21
CA LEU A 91 -13.36 3.12 6.50
C LEU A 91 -12.20 3.18 7.51
N ARG A 92 -11.42 2.10 7.63
CA ARG A 92 -10.27 2.01 8.54
C ARG A 92 -9.17 3.00 8.18
N ILE A 93 -8.88 3.15 6.87
CA ILE A 93 -7.91 4.13 6.38
C ILE A 93 -8.36 5.54 6.75
N ARG A 94 -9.62 5.88 6.45
CA ARG A 94 -10.21 7.19 6.77
C ARG A 94 -10.14 7.52 8.26
N GLN A 95 -10.52 6.56 9.11
CA GLN A 95 -10.44 6.69 10.56
C GLN A 95 -8.99 6.87 11.05
N GLY A 96 -8.05 6.05 10.57
CA GLY A 96 -6.65 6.10 11.00
C GLY A 96 -5.87 7.32 10.47
N LEU A 97 -6.33 7.91 9.36
CA LEU A 97 -5.81 9.16 8.83
C LEU A 97 -6.55 10.41 9.35
N ALA A 98 -7.68 10.22 10.04
CA ALA A 98 -8.60 11.26 10.51
C ALA A 98 -9.18 12.14 9.38
N VAL A 99 -9.67 11.51 8.29
CA VAL A 99 -10.23 12.15 7.07
C VAL A 99 -11.58 11.57 6.62
#